data_AF-A0A261GC02-F1
#
_entry.id   AF-A0A261GC02-F1
#
_cell.length_a   1.000
_cell.length_b   1.000
_cell.length_c   1.000
_cell.angle_alpha   90.00
_cell.angle_beta   90.00
_cell.angle_gamma   90.00
#
_symmetry.space_group_name_H-M   'P 1'
#
loop_
_entity.id
_entity.type
_entity.pdbx_description
1 polymer ?
#
loop_
_entity_poly.entity_id
_entity_poly.type
_entity_poly.pdbx_seq_one_letter_code
_entity_poly.pdbx_strand_id
1 'polypeptide(L)'
;MSGSREPGAATARDSAQSPGIASDAADAGNATGRIVLRLDRMMVERGRSLNWLAEQVGITNVNLSKIKNNRVSAIRFSTLAAICEALDCQPGDILEYERD
;
A
#
# COMPACT_ATOMS: atom_id res chain seq x y z
N MET A 1 17.85 6.26 -63.45
CA MET A 1 17.69 6.54 -62.00
C MET A 1 16.60 5.60 -61.49
N SER A 2 16.91 4.39 -61.03
CA SER A 2 17.43 4.04 -59.68
C SER A 2 16.74 4.82 -58.56
N GLY A 3 15.85 4.12 -57.85
CA GLY A 3 15.21 4.50 -56.60
C GLY A 3 14.76 3.24 -55.89
N SER A 4 15.73 2.51 -55.34
CA SER A 4 15.56 1.27 -54.58
C SER A 4 15.00 1.55 -53.18
N ARG A 5 14.17 0.61 -52.68
CA ARG A 5 14.06 0.03 -51.31
C ARG A 5 14.37 0.94 -50.09
N GLU A 6 13.60 0.97 -48.99
CA GLU A 6 13.24 -0.14 -48.09
C GLU A 6 12.07 0.22 -47.14
N PRO A 7 11.36 -0.79 -46.59
CA PRO A 7 10.41 -0.62 -45.49
C PRO A 7 11.14 -0.53 -44.13
N GLY A 8 10.93 0.57 -43.42
CA GLY A 8 11.48 0.79 -42.07
C GLY A 8 10.84 -0.13 -41.04
N ALA A 9 11.63 -1.07 -40.52
CA ALA A 9 11.32 -1.89 -39.37
C ALA A 9 11.16 -1.03 -38.11
N ALA A 10 9.95 -0.95 -37.56
CA ALA A 10 9.73 -0.46 -36.21
C ALA A 10 10.13 -1.55 -35.22
N THR A 11 11.32 -1.40 -34.66
CA THR A 11 11.86 -2.24 -33.59
C THR A 11 11.34 -1.78 -32.23
N ALA A 12 11.26 -2.73 -31.29
CA ALA A 12 11.19 -2.54 -29.84
C ALA A 12 9.89 -1.96 -29.23
N ARG A 13 9.03 -2.85 -28.74
CA ARG A 13 8.45 -2.71 -27.40
C ARG A 13 8.74 -3.97 -26.61
N ASP A 14 9.92 -3.94 -26.01
CA ASP A 14 10.33 -4.78 -24.90
C ASP A 14 9.22 -4.79 -23.85
N SER A 15 8.50 -5.92 -23.77
CA SER A 15 7.58 -6.17 -22.67
C SER A 15 8.46 -6.55 -21.49
N ALA A 16 8.97 -5.53 -20.81
CA ALA A 16 9.56 -5.67 -19.49
C ALA A 16 8.47 -6.19 -18.54
N GLN A 17 8.34 -7.51 -18.53
CA GLN A 17 7.76 -8.30 -17.47
C GLN A 17 8.49 -7.90 -16.19
N SER A 18 7.94 -6.93 -15.45
CA SER A 18 8.39 -6.69 -14.08
C SER A 18 8.08 -7.98 -13.30
N PRO A 19 9.09 -8.70 -12.79
CA PRO A 19 8.81 -9.81 -11.91
C PRO A 19 8.16 -9.23 -10.66
N GLY A 20 6.97 -9.75 -10.35
CA GLY A 20 6.27 -9.42 -9.12
C GLY A 20 7.22 -9.63 -7.95
N ILE A 21 7.34 -8.61 -7.11
CA ILE A 21 8.02 -8.73 -5.82
C ILE A 21 7.31 -9.84 -5.04
N ALA A 22 7.94 -11.01 -4.99
CA ALA A 22 7.57 -12.09 -4.11
C ALA A 22 7.57 -11.53 -2.68
N SER A 23 6.40 -11.40 -2.07
CA SER A 23 6.23 -10.84 -0.73
C SER A 23 6.52 -11.86 0.39
N ASP A 24 7.25 -12.92 0.10
CA ASP A 24 7.67 -13.91 1.10
C ASP A 24 9.13 -13.66 1.47
N ALA A 25 9.40 -12.43 1.94
CA ALA A 25 10.60 -12.14 2.72
C ALA A 25 10.31 -12.54 4.17
N ALA A 26 10.43 -13.84 4.44
CA ALA A 26 10.84 -14.30 5.75
C ALA A 26 12.27 -13.78 5.98
N ASP A 27 12.37 -12.59 6.54
CA ASP A 27 13.65 -11.99 6.92
C ASP A 27 14.06 -12.54 8.29
N ALA A 28 15.08 -13.39 8.27
CA ALA A 28 15.72 -13.94 9.45
C ALA A 28 16.88 -13.03 9.87
N GLY A 29 16.87 -12.56 11.11
CA GLY A 29 18.08 -12.04 11.77
C GLY A 29 17.85 -10.90 12.75
N ASN A 30 17.28 -11.23 13.92
CA ASN A 30 16.98 -10.34 15.06
C ASN A 30 15.73 -9.44 14.91
N ALA A 31 14.54 -10.05 14.76
CA ALA A 31 13.30 -9.36 15.07
C ALA A 31 13.06 -9.47 16.59
N THR A 32 12.76 -8.33 17.22
CA THR A 32 12.33 -8.26 18.63
C THR A 32 10.79 -8.10 18.70
N GLY A 33 10.09 -8.08 17.56
CA GLY A 33 8.63 -7.88 17.45
C GLY A 33 8.20 -7.26 16.10
N ARG A 34 6.88 -7.15 15.88
CA ARG A 34 6.24 -6.58 14.67
C ARG A 34 5.31 -5.41 15.00
N ILE A 35 5.14 -4.50 14.04
CA ILE A 35 4.14 -3.42 14.12
C ILE A 35 2.84 -3.87 13.47
N VAL A 36 1.72 -3.66 14.16
CA VAL A 36 0.37 -3.98 13.68
C VAL A 36 -0.52 -2.74 13.73
N LEU A 37 -1.27 -2.55 12.65
CA LEU A 37 -2.22 -1.48 12.43
C LEU A 37 -3.61 -1.96 12.88
N ARG A 38 -4.15 -1.37 13.95
CA ARG A 38 -5.50 -1.57 14.51
C ARG A 38 -6.53 -0.66 13.85
N LEU A 39 -6.42 -0.47 12.53
CA LEU A 39 -7.32 0.40 11.79
C LEU A 39 -8.75 -0.14 11.75
N ASP A 40 -8.90 -1.46 11.67
CA ASP A 40 -10.20 -2.14 11.72
C ASP A 40 -10.99 -1.81 12.99
N ARG A 41 -10.32 -1.81 14.15
CA ARG A 41 -10.89 -1.42 15.44
C ARG A 41 -11.40 0.01 15.41
N MET A 42 -10.55 0.95 14.97
CA MET A 42 -10.94 2.37 14.88
C MET A 42 -12.13 2.59 13.94
N MET A 43 -12.18 1.87 12.82
CA MET A 43 -13.31 1.95 11.90
C MET A 43 -14.62 1.47 12.52
N VAL A 44 -14.58 0.38 13.30
CA VAL A 44 -15.75 -0.14 14.01
C VAL A 44 -16.20 0.82 15.10
N GLU A 45 -15.26 1.30 15.94
CA GLU A 45 -15.56 2.23 17.03
C GLU A 45 -16.20 3.53 16.52
N ARG A 46 -15.80 4.01 15.33
CA ARG A 46 -16.35 5.22 14.70
C ARG A 46 -17.52 4.95 13.76
N GLY A 47 -17.92 3.68 13.57
CA GLY A 47 -19.02 3.30 12.67
C GLY A 47 -18.78 3.68 11.21
N ARG A 48 -17.52 3.64 10.74
CA ARG A 48 -17.12 4.06 9.38
C ARG A 48 -16.80 2.87 8.49
N SER A 49 -17.22 2.96 7.22
CA SER A 49 -16.92 1.94 6.21
C SER A 49 -15.54 2.16 5.57
N LEU A 50 -14.99 1.11 4.97
CA LEU A 50 -13.71 1.19 4.25
C LEU A 50 -13.80 2.17 3.08
N ASN A 51 -14.90 2.11 2.32
CA ASN A 51 -15.10 2.99 1.17
C ASN A 51 -15.14 4.46 1.58
N TRP A 52 -15.89 4.77 2.64
CA TRP A 52 -15.96 6.13 3.18
C TRP A 52 -14.58 6.64 3.61
N LEU A 53 -13.82 5.82 4.33
CA LEU A 53 -12.50 6.23 4.81
C LEU A 53 -11.50 6.40 3.64
N ALA A 54 -11.60 5.58 2.60
CA ALA A 54 -10.76 5.71 1.40
C ALA A 54 -11.01 7.05 0.70
N GLU A 55 -12.28 7.46 0.59
CA GLU A 55 -12.70 8.75 0.05
C GLU A 55 -12.19 9.93 0.91
N GLN A 56 -12.32 9.86 2.24
CA GLN A 56 -11.84 10.93 3.13
C GLN A 56 -10.32 11.08 3.12
N VAL A 57 -9.59 9.97 3.09
CA VAL A 57 -8.11 9.95 3.11
C VAL A 57 -7.51 10.27 1.73
N GLY A 58 -8.29 10.14 0.65
CA GLY A 58 -7.84 10.38 -0.71
C GLY A 58 -6.93 9.26 -1.25
N ILE A 59 -7.16 8.00 -0.84
CA ILE A 59 -6.43 6.84 -1.35
C ILE A 59 -7.39 5.76 -1.89
N THR A 60 -6.88 4.86 -2.73
CA THR A 60 -7.71 3.79 -3.27
C THR A 60 -8.17 2.83 -2.18
N ASN A 61 -9.39 2.29 -2.32
CA ASN A 61 -9.90 1.22 -1.45
C ASN A 61 -8.95 0.03 -1.36
N VAL A 62 -8.26 -0.30 -2.46
CA VAL A 62 -7.28 -1.39 -2.50
C VAL A 62 -6.10 -1.09 -1.57
N ASN A 63 -5.58 0.14 -1.59
CA ASN A 63 -4.49 0.54 -0.70
C ASN A 63 -4.95 0.54 0.77
N LEU A 64 -6.10 1.15 1.06
CA LEU A 64 -6.65 1.18 2.41
C LEU A 64 -6.96 -0.24 2.94
N SER A 65 -7.43 -1.14 2.07
CA SER A 65 -7.64 -2.56 2.41
C SER A 65 -6.33 -3.26 2.81
N LYS A 66 -5.22 -2.99 2.12
CA LYS A 66 -3.91 -3.52 2.51
C LYS A 66 -3.48 -2.99 3.88
N ILE A 67 -3.69 -1.69 4.16
CA ILE A 67 -3.39 -1.08 5.45
C ILE A 67 -4.22 -1.75 6.56
N LYS A 68 -5.55 -1.80 6.39
CA LYS A 68 -6.46 -2.43 7.36
C LYS A 68 -6.08 -3.87 7.69
N ASN A 69 -5.68 -4.65 6.68
CA ASN A 69 -5.35 -6.07 6.83
C ASN A 69 -3.86 -6.33 7.12
N ASN A 70 -3.08 -5.31 7.48
CA ASN A 70 -1.65 -5.45 7.82
C ASN A 70 -0.79 -6.08 6.70
N ARG A 71 -1.17 -5.84 5.44
CA ARG A 71 -0.44 -6.31 4.24
C ARG A 71 0.42 -5.21 3.62
N VAL A 72 0.87 -4.26 4.44
CA VAL A 72 1.75 -3.16 4.04
C VAL A 72 3.05 -3.24 4.82
N SER A 73 4.17 -2.95 4.18
CA SER A 73 5.47 -2.84 4.82
C SER A 73 5.74 -1.45 5.40
N ALA A 74 5.03 -0.42 4.92
CA ALA A 74 5.19 0.95 5.35
C ALA A 74 3.90 1.76 5.17
N ILE A 75 3.73 2.80 5.99
CA ILE A 75 2.69 3.82 5.85
C ILE A 75 3.35 5.21 5.85
N ARG A 76 2.94 6.09 4.94
CA ARG A 76 3.39 7.48 4.96
C ARG A 76 2.71 8.21 6.10
N PHE A 77 3.44 9.07 6.82
CA PHE A 77 2.84 9.88 7.89
C PHE A 77 1.70 10.77 7.41
N SER A 78 1.74 11.27 6.17
CA SER A 78 0.61 12.01 5.60
C SER A 78 -0.66 11.17 5.50
N THR A 79 -0.54 9.90 5.12
CA THR A 79 -1.66 8.96 5.10
C THR A 79 -2.15 8.66 6.52
N LEU A 80 -1.23 8.44 7.47
CA LEU A 80 -1.60 8.20 8.86
C LEU A 80 -2.31 9.42 9.48
N ALA A 81 -1.81 10.63 9.23
CA ALA A 81 -2.43 11.87 9.69
C ALA A 81 -3.82 12.07 9.10
N ALA A 82 -4.01 11.82 7.80
CA ALA A 82 -5.33 11.91 7.17
C ALA A 82 -6.32 10.87 7.73
N ILE A 83 -5.85 9.67 8.08
CA ILE A 83 -6.69 8.67 8.79
C ILE A 83 -7.06 9.18 10.18
N CYS A 84 -6.10 9.73 10.92
CA CYS A 84 -6.33 10.27 12.27
C CYS A 84 -7.36 11.43 12.25
N GLU A 85 -7.24 12.33 11.27
CA GLU A 85 -8.20 13.43 11.05
C GLU A 85 -9.60 12.88 10.73
N ALA A 86 -9.70 11.93 9.78
CA ALA A 86 -10.99 11.39 9.34
C ALA A 86 -11.70 10.58 10.44
N LEU A 87 -10.95 9.87 11.28
CA LEU A 87 -11.48 9.05 12.37
C LEU A 87 -11.49 9.78 13.72
N ASP A 88 -10.98 11.01 13.79
CA ASP A 88 -10.83 11.79 15.02
C ASP A 88 -10.10 10.99 16.13
N CYS A 89 -8.97 10.40 15.77
CA CYS A 89 -8.15 9.56 16.67
C CYS A 89 -6.68 9.99 16.68
N GLN A 90 -5.89 9.37 17.56
CA GLN A 90 -4.45 9.57 17.63
C GLN A 90 -3.69 8.42 16.97
N PRO A 91 -2.43 8.64 16.52
CA PRO A 91 -1.60 7.57 15.96
C PRO A 91 -1.44 6.34 16.87
N GLY A 92 -1.42 6.57 18.19
CA GLY A 92 -1.33 5.51 19.20
C GLY A 92 -2.56 4.60 19.27
N ASP A 93 -3.71 5.03 18.75
CA ASP A 93 -4.91 4.19 18.67
C ASP A 93 -4.85 3.22 17.48
N ILE A 94 -3.99 3.50 16.49
CA ILE A 94 -3.83 2.72 15.26
C ILE A 94 -2.58 1.85 15.32
N LEU A 95 -1.46 2.36 15.84
CA LEU A 95 -0.18 1.66 15.82
C LEU A 95 0.05 0.88 17.10
N GLU A 96 0.28 -0.42 16.97
CA GLU A 96 0.61 -1.32 18.07
C GLU A 96 1.91 -2.07 17.79
N TYR A 97 2.73 -2.25 18.82
CA TYR A 97 3.91 -3.10 18.78
C TYR A 97 3.61 -4.43 19.46
N GLU A 98 3.72 -5.53 18.70
CA GLU A 98 3.59 -6.89 19.20
C GLU A 98 5.00 -7.49 19.33
N ARG A 99 5.35 -7.98 20.52
CA ARG A 99 6.58 -8.76 20.73
C ARG A 99 6.41 -10.15 20.12
N ASP A 100 7.50 -10.72 19.63
CA ASP A 100 7.56 -12.11 19.14
C ASP A 100 7.31 -13.13 20.27
#